data_AF-A0A950VW46-F1
#
_entry.id   AF-A0A950VW46-F1
#
_cell.length_a   1.000
_cell.length_b   1.000
_cell.length_c   1.000
_cell.angle_alpha   90.00
_cell.angle_beta   90.00
_cell.angle_gamma   90.00
#
_symmetry.space_group_name_H-M   'P 1'
#
loop_
_entity.id
_entity.type
_entity.pdbx_description
1 polymer ?
#
loop_
_entity_poly.entity_id
_entity_poly.type
_entity_poly.pdbx_seq_one_letter_code
_entity_poly.pdbx_strand_id
1 'polypeptide(L)'
;MVWLHTDRERPSRAHELLSTGFNLVQVSDSVAADGLRRFHLWSTSSASDAALQLAAEGPERLETLVLEAPSSADETLLSQIKVPTLVIFGTRDPRSTTGRIYREKMTTCQFVLVYDAGQDVSVDRPEAFSSLVADFLNRRDAFIVNQRSTLINP
;
A
#
# COMPACT_ATOMS: atom_id res chain seq x y z
N MET A 1 -16.51 -23.10 2.43
CA MET A 1 -15.89 -21.77 2.29
C MET A 1 -14.46 -22.03 1.81
N VAL A 2 -14.30 -22.10 0.49
CA VAL A 2 -13.07 -22.59 -0.15
C VAL A 2 -12.11 -21.42 -0.29
N TRP A 3 -11.06 -21.43 0.52
CA TRP A 3 -9.90 -20.57 0.33
C TRP A 3 -9.00 -21.27 -0.69
N LEU A 4 -8.84 -20.70 -1.89
CA LEU A 4 -7.83 -21.15 -2.84
C LEU A 4 -6.47 -20.66 -2.32
N HIS A 5 -5.75 -21.56 -1.65
CA HIS A 5 -4.30 -21.46 -1.47
C HIS A 5 -3.65 -21.60 -2.85
N THR A 6 -3.12 -20.51 -3.39
CA THR A 6 -1.99 -20.58 -4.30
C THR A 6 -0.73 -20.50 -3.45
N ASP A 7 -0.05 -21.64 -3.34
CA ASP A 7 1.20 -21.87 -2.62
C ASP A 7 2.34 -21.03 -3.22
N ARG A 8 2.87 -20.07 -2.45
CA ARG A 8 4.30 -19.70 -2.29
C ARG A 8 4.50 -18.20 -2.01
N GLU A 9 4.17 -17.77 -0.80
CA GLU A 9 4.93 -16.74 -0.10
C GLU A 9 4.51 -16.83 1.35
N ARG A 10 5.44 -17.15 2.26
CA ARG A 10 5.14 -16.97 3.68
C ARG A 10 4.84 -15.48 3.87
N PRO A 11 3.75 -15.11 4.57
CA PRO A 11 3.51 -13.71 4.88
C PRO A 11 4.78 -13.15 5.53
N SER A 12 5.32 -12.07 4.96
CA SER A 12 6.56 -11.50 5.46
C SER A 12 6.34 -11.00 6.89
N ARG A 13 7.42 -10.88 7.68
CA ARG A 13 7.33 -10.36 9.04
C ARG A 13 6.69 -8.97 9.09
N ALA A 14 6.84 -8.18 8.03
CA ALA A 14 6.13 -6.92 7.86
C ALA A 14 4.60 -7.08 7.81
N HIS A 15 4.09 -8.09 7.09
CA HIS A 15 2.66 -8.41 7.04
C HIS A 15 2.11 -8.75 8.43
N GLU A 16 2.81 -9.59 9.19
CA GLU A 16 2.42 -9.95 10.56
C GLU A 16 2.33 -8.71 11.49
N LEU A 17 3.31 -7.82 11.39
CA LEU A 17 3.35 -6.59 12.18
C LEU A 17 2.19 -5.63 11.83
N LEU A 18 1.84 -5.51 10.56
CA LEU A 18 0.79 -4.59 10.09
C LEU A 18 -0.62 -5.13 10.29
N SER A 19 -0.83 -6.44 10.10
CA SER A 19 -2.14 -7.10 10.26
C SER A 19 -2.65 -7.09 11.70
N THR A 20 -1.77 -6.89 12.68
CA THR A 20 -2.15 -6.80 14.10
C THR A 20 -2.87 -5.48 14.45
N GLY A 21 -2.72 -4.43 13.63
CA GLY A 21 -3.20 -3.07 13.95
C GLY A 21 -4.06 -2.38 12.88
N PHE A 22 -4.05 -2.86 11.63
CA PHE A 22 -4.71 -2.17 10.51
C PHE A 22 -5.53 -3.13 9.64
N ASN A 23 -6.59 -2.62 9.01
CA ASN A 23 -7.34 -3.35 7.97
C ASN A 23 -6.57 -3.28 6.63
N LEU A 24 -5.38 -3.88 6.61
CA LEU A 24 -4.48 -3.91 5.46
C LEU A 24 -4.68 -5.21 4.68
N VAL A 25 -5.03 -5.08 3.40
CA VAL A 25 -5.17 -6.20 2.47
C VAL A 25 -3.93 -6.23 1.58
N GLN A 26 -3.21 -7.34 1.60
CA GLN A 26 -2.12 -7.57 0.65
C GLN A 26 -2.67 -8.22 -0.62
N VAL A 27 -2.39 -7.63 -1.79
CA VAL A 27 -2.76 -8.21 -3.10
C VAL A 27 -1.61 -9.05 -3.62
N SER A 28 -1.91 -10.31 -3.92
CA SER A 28 -1.05 -11.24 -4.65
C SER A 28 -1.84 -11.80 -5.84
N ASP A 29 -1.65 -11.23 -7.04
CA ASP A 29 -2.20 -11.59 -8.37
C ASP A 29 -3.73 -11.81 -8.54
N SER A 30 -4.51 -11.99 -7.47
CA SER A 30 -5.95 -12.23 -7.51
C SER A 30 -6.57 -11.74 -6.21
N VAL A 31 -7.21 -10.58 -6.24
CA VAL A 31 -8.01 -10.11 -5.09
C VAL A 31 -9.45 -9.89 -5.54
N ALA A 32 -10.32 -10.75 -5.02
CA ALA A 32 -11.74 -10.44 -4.90
C ALA A 32 -11.90 -9.55 -3.66
N ALA A 33 -11.91 -8.22 -3.84
CA ALA A 33 -12.13 -7.25 -2.76
C ALA A 33 -13.61 -7.22 -2.30
N ASP A 34 -14.34 -8.32 -2.41
CA ASP A 34 -15.80 -8.31 -2.28
C ASP A 34 -16.22 -8.24 -0.80
N GLY A 35 -17.04 -7.24 -0.47
CA GLY A 35 -17.62 -7.08 0.87
C GLY A 35 -16.86 -6.17 1.85
N LEU A 36 -15.63 -5.72 1.55
CA LEU A 36 -14.91 -4.78 2.42
C LEU A 36 -15.37 -3.33 2.21
N ARG A 37 -15.87 -2.71 3.29
CA ARG A 37 -16.20 -1.28 3.34
C ARG A 37 -14.99 -0.51 3.86
N ARG A 38 -14.22 0.06 2.93
CA ARG A 38 -12.97 0.82 3.16
C ARG A 38 -11.83 -0.03 3.74
N PHE A 39 -10.72 -0.08 3.02
CA PHE A 39 -9.52 -0.84 3.41
C PHE A 39 -8.26 -0.14 2.92
N HIS A 40 -7.13 -0.48 3.54
CA HIS A 40 -5.81 -0.12 3.00
C HIS A 40 -5.32 -1.26 2.12
N LEU A 41 -4.70 -0.91 1.00
CA LEU A 41 -4.19 -1.88 0.04
C LEU A 41 -2.67 -1.83 0.01
N TRP A 42 -2.04 -3.00 0.06
CA TRP A 42 -0.62 -3.14 -0.18
C TRP A 42 -0.39 -4.15 -1.30
N SER A 43 0.45 -3.78 -2.27
CA SER A 43 0.91 -4.68 -3.32
C SER A 43 2.43 -4.75 -3.35
N THR A 44 2.93 -5.92 -3.73
CA THR A 44 4.32 -6.13 -4.13
C THR A 44 4.50 -5.90 -5.64
N SER A 45 5.73 -5.96 -6.11
CA SER A 45 6.12 -5.58 -7.47
C SER A 45 5.30 -6.22 -8.60
N SER A 46 4.91 -7.50 -8.48
CA SER A 46 4.11 -8.22 -9.49
C SER A 46 2.63 -7.85 -9.47
N ALA A 47 2.08 -7.53 -8.30
CA ALA A 47 0.67 -7.19 -8.11
C ALA A 47 0.36 -5.70 -8.33
N SER A 48 1.36 -4.90 -8.72
CA SER A 48 1.25 -3.45 -8.81
C SER A 48 0.23 -2.99 -9.86
N ASP A 49 0.14 -3.66 -11.02
CA ASP A 49 -0.86 -3.34 -12.04
C ASP A 49 -2.30 -3.58 -11.55
N ALA A 50 -2.53 -4.73 -10.92
CA ALA A 50 -3.83 -5.07 -10.34
C ALA A 50 -4.21 -4.07 -9.24
N ALA A 51 -3.26 -3.65 -8.41
CA ALA A 51 -3.50 -2.69 -7.34
C ALA A 51 -3.80 -1.28 -7.88
N LEU A 52 -3.09 -0.84 -8.92
CA LEU A 52 -3.36 0.43 -9.61
C LEU A 52 -4.74 0.39 -10.29
N GLN A 53 -5.11 -0.71 -10.94
CA GLN A 53 -6.41 -0.86 -11.56
C GLN A 53 -7.55 -0.81 -10.53
N LEU A 54 -7.42 -1.53 -9.41
CA LEU A 54 -8.38 -1.46 -8.30
C LEU A 54 -8.52 -0.04 -7.75
N ALA A 55 -7.41 0.69 -7.66
CA ALA A 55 -7.39 2.09 -7.22
C ALA A 55 -8.03 3.06 -8.21
N ALA A 56 -7.96 2.77 -9.51
CA ALA A 56 -8.63 3.54 -10.55
C ALA A 56 -10.14 3.24 -10.62
N GLU A 57 -10.53 1.96 -10.48
CA GLU A 57 -11.92 1.51 -10.60
C GLU A 57 -12.79 1.82 -9.38
N GLY A 58 -12.20 1.81 -8.17
CA GLY A 58 -12.94 1.98 -6.92
C GLY A 58 -12.23 2.85 -5.89
N PRO A 59 -11.90 4.11 -6.19
CA PRO A 59 -11.15 4.98 -5.29
C PRO A 59 -11.88 5.23 -3.96
N GLU A 60 -13.22 5.23 -3.92
CA GLU A 60 -13.96 5.39 -2.65
C GLU A 60 -13.85 4.19 -1.69
N ARG A 61 -13.39 3.04 -2.18
CA ARG A 61 -13.24 1.81 -1.38
C ARG A 61 -11.86 1.72 -0.73
N LEU A 62 -10.92 2.54 -1.18
CA LEU A 62 -9.52 2.53 -0.77
C LEU A 62 -9.23 3.73 0.10
N GLU A 63 -8.84 3.49 1.35
CA GLU A 63 -8.37 4.57 2.20
C GLU A 63 -6.94 4.96 1.82
N THR A 64 -6.14 3.98 1.40
CA THR A 64 -4.72 4.16 1.12
C THR A 64 -4.19 3.05 0.23
N LEU A 65 -3.25 3.39 -0.64
CA LEU A 65 -2.52 2.46 -1.51
C LEU A 65 -1.03 2.45 -1.15
N VAL A 66 -0.45 1.27 -0.95
CA VAL A 66 0.98 1.06 -0.69
C VAL A 66 1.55 0.18 -1.80
N LEU A 67 2.51 0.73 -2.55
CA LEU A 67 3.20 0.05 -3.64
C LEU A 67 4.64 -0.23 -3.22
N GLU A 68 4.99 -1.50 -3.10
CA GLU A 68 6.36 -1.95 -2.84
C GLU A 68 7.05 -2.33 -4.16
N ALA A 69 8.12 -1.60 -4.48
CA ALA A 69 8.91 -1.75 -5.69
C ALA A 69 8.08 -1.97 -6.98
N PRO A 70 7.11 -1.08 -7.29
CA PRO A 70 6.22 -1.28 -8.43
C PRO A 70 7.00 -1.38 -9.74
N SER A 71 6.66 -2.41 -10.51
CA SER A 71 7.33 -2.74 -11.78
C SER A 71 6.78 -1.95 -12.97
N SER A 72 5.59 -1.37 -12.84
CA SER A 72 4.86 -0.69 -13.91
C SER A 72 4.56 0.78 -13.53
N ALA A 73 4.84 1.67 -14.48
CA ALA A 73 4.62 3.11 -14.32
C ALA A 73 3.71 3.64 -15.43
N ASP A 74 2.59 2.96 -15.69
CA ASP A 74 1.63 3.42 -16.70
C ASP A 74 1.12 4.82 -16.32
N GLU A 75 1.67 5.83 -16.99
CA GLU A 75 1.42 7.24 -16.67
C GLU A 75 -0.07 7.61 -16.75
N THR A 76 -0.83 6.91 -17.59
CA THR A 76 -2.26 7.16 -17.78
C THR A 76 -3.06 6.66 -16.59
N LEU A 77 -2.72 5.47 -16.07
CA LEU A 77 -3.28 4.97 -14.81
C LEU A 77 -2.83 5.82 -13.63
N LEU A 78 -1.54 6.14 -13.53
CA LEU A 78 -0.98 6.94 -12.44
C LEU A 78 -1.69 8.30 -12.31
N SER A 79 -2.02 8.95 -13.44
CA SER A 79 -2.70 10.24 -13.45
C SER A 79 -4.17 10.17 -12.99
N GLN A 80 -4.77 8.97 -13.01
CA GLN A 80 -6.16 8.75 -12.57
C GLN A 80 -6.26 8.43 -11.08
N ILE A 81 -5.17 8.03 -10.44
CA ILE A 81 -5.17 7.65 -9.03
C ILE A 81 -5.32 8.89 -8.15
N LYS A 82 -6.42 8.95 -7.41
CA LYS A 82 -6.72 10.04 -6.45
C LYS A 82 -6.54 9.63 -5.00
N VAL A 83 -6.32 8.36 -4.74
CA VAL A 83 -6.10 7.85 -3.38
C VAL A 83 -4.69 8.24 -2.90
N PRO A 84 -4.50 8.50 -1.60
CA PRO A 84 -3.16 8.64 -1.03
C PRO A 84 -2.35 7.38 -1.29
N THR A 85 -1.20 7.57 -1.92
CA THR A 85 -0.35 6.48 -2.38
C THR A 85 1.04 6.61 -1.76
N LEU A 86 1.54 5.54 -1.16
CA LEU A 86 2.93 5.43 -0.70
C LEU A 86 3.66 4.47 -1.63
N VAL A 87 4.72 4.94 -2.25
CA VAL A 87 5.60 4.17 -3.11
C VAL A 87 6.93 3.97 -2.39
N ILE A 88 7.31 2.71 -2.19
CA ILE A 88 8.49 2.32 -1.45
C ILE A 88 9.44 1.58 -2.38
N PHE A 89 10.68 2.01 -2.47
CA PHE A 89 11.74 1.28 -3.16
C PHE A 89 12.95 1.05 -2.25
N GLY A 90 13.64 -0.06 -2.45
CA GLY A 90 14.94 -0.27 -1.84
C GLY A 90 16.04 0.45 -2.62
N THR A 91 17.07 0.96 -1.95
CA THR A 91 18.20 1.65 -2.62
C THR A 91 19.04 0.72 -3.49
N ARG A 92 18.91 -0.60 -3.34
CA ARG A 92 19.60 -1.61 -4.16
C ARG A 92 18.75 -2.05 -5.35
N ASP A 93 17.51 -1.60 -5.46
CA ASP A 93 16.66 -1.83 -6.63
C ASP A 93 16.99 -0.80 -7.73
N PRO A 94 17.43 -1.24 -8.93
CA PRO A 94 17.66 -0.34 -10.07
C PRO A 94 16.42 0.48 -10.46
N ARG A 95 15.21 -0.06 -10.25
CA ARG A 95 13.93 0.60 -10.56
C ARG A 95 13.64 1.81 -9.69
N SER A 96 14.34 1.96 -8.57
CA SER A 96 14.25 3.15 -7.70
C SER A 96 14.52 4.46 -8.46
N THR A 97 15.33 4.41 -9.53
CA THR A 97 15.62 5.55 -10.41
C THR A 97 14.40 5.99 -11.23
N THR A 98 13.51 5.06 -11.57
CA THR A 98 12.24 5.31 -12.28
C THR A 98 11.14 5.80 -11.33
N GLY A 99 11.37 5.72 -10.02
CA GLY A 99 10.47 6.18 -8.96
C GLY A 99 10.00 7.63 -9.06
N ARG A 100 10.77 8.47 -9.77
CA ARG A 100 10.45 9.88 -10.00
C ARG A 100 9.16 10.09 -10.81
N ILE A 101 8.83 9.17 -11.73
CA ILE A 101 7.61 9.26 -12.56
C ILE A 101 6.36 9.27 -11.68
N TYR A 102 6.32 8.47 -10.62
CA TYR A 102 5.19 8.41 -9.69
C TYR A 102 4.98 9.77 -9.00
N ARG A 103 6.06 10.41 -8.54
CA ARG A 103 5.98 11.74 -7.91
C ARG A 103 5.56 12.83 -8.90
N GLU A 104 5.92 12.70 -10.17
CA GLU A 104 5.57 13.68 -11.20
C GLU A 104 4.11 13.54 -11.67
N LYS A 105 3.57 12.31 -11.69
CA LYS A 105 2.23 12.03 -12.22
C LYS A 105 1.14 11.98 -11.15
N MET A 106 1.48 11.59 -9.92
CA MET A 106 0.52 11.47 -8.82
C MET A 106 0.73 12.58 -7.78
N THR A 107 -0.24 13.50 -7.68
CA THR A 107 -0.18 14.60 -6.70
C THR A 107 -0.28 14.10 -5.25
N THR A 108 -0.92 12.94 -5.03
CA THR A 108 -1.12 12.32 -3.70
C THR A 108 -0.07 11.25 -3.37
N CYS A 109 1.01 11.16 -4.15
CA CYS A 109 2.05 10.16 -3.97
C CYS A 109 3.17 10.63 -3.03
N GLN A 110 3.48 9.80 -2.05
CA GLN A 110 4.71 9.89 -1.27
C GLN A 110 5.68 8.81 -1.75
N PHE A 111 6.88 9.23 -2.13
CA PHE A 111 7.94 8.35 -2.59
C PHE A 111 9.02 8.24 -1.52
N VAL A 112 9.36 7.02 -1.11
CA VAL A 112 10.33 6.75 -0.04
C VAL A 112 11.33 5.68 -0.49
N LEU A 113 12.60 5.91 -0.15
CA LEU A 113 13.68 4.95 -0.35
C LEU A 113 14.08 4.33 0.98
N VAL A 114 14.13 3.00 1.03
CA VAL A 114 14.65 2.23 2.17
C VAL A 114 16.08 1.81 1.88
N TYR A 115 16.99 2.21 2.77
CA TYR A 115 18.41 1.93 2.62
C TYR A 115 18.72 0.44 2.79
N ASP A 116 19.65 -0.07 1.97
CA ASP A 116 20.11 -1.46 2.01
C ASP A 116 18.96 -2.48 1.93
N ALA A 117 18.03 -2.21 1.01
CA ALA A 117 16.97 -3.11 0.59
C ALA A 117 16.95 -3.19 -0.94
N GLY A 118 16.54 -4.33 -1.49
CA GLY A 118 16.30 -4.58 -2.90
C GLY A 118 14.84 -4.35 -3.30
N GLN A 119 14.31 -5.19 -4.18
CA GLN A 119 12.92 -5.12 -4.65
C GLN A 119 11.90 -5.65 -3.62
N ASP A 120 12.35 -6.48 -2.67
CA ASP A 120 11.50 -7.07 -1.62
C ASP A 120 11.79 -6.41 -0.27
N VAL A 121 11.49 -5.12 -0.17
CA VAL A 121 11.79 -4.27 1.00
C VAL A 121 11.16 -4.80 2.28
N SER A 122 9.96 -5.34 2.20
CA SER A 122 9.22 -5.95 3.30
C SER A 122 9.87 -7.23 3.83
N VAL A 123 10.71 -7.88 3.01
CA VAL A 123 11.50 -9.06 3.39
C VAL A 123 12.89 -8.66 3.87
N ASP A 124 13.56 -7.74 3.15
CA ASP A 124 14.91 -7.29 3.47
C ASP A 124 14.96 -6.46 4.76
N ARG A 125 13.95 -5.61 4.97
CA ARG A 125 13.88 -4.64 6.09
C ARG A 125 12.46 -4.58 6.68
N PRO A 126 11.95 -5.67 7.26
CA PRO A 126 10.55 -5.76 7.70
C PRO A 126 10.17 -4.74 8.76
N GLU A 127 11.07 -4.42 9.71
CA GLU A 127 10.82 -3.42 10.75
C GLU A 127 10.75 -2.00 10.17
N ALA A 128 11.63 -1.67 9.22
CA ALA A 128 11.63 -0.36 8.57
C ALA A 128 10.39 -0.19 7.69
N PHE A 129 10.04 -1.23 6.93
CA PHE A 129 8.85 -1.25 6.08
C PHE A 129 7.57 -1.10 6.91
N SER A 130 7.38 -1.94 7.93
CA SER A 130 6.19 -1.90 8.78
C SER A 130 6.06 -0.58 9.53
N SER A 131 7.15 -0.04 10.07
CA SER A 131 7.13 1.29 10.71
C SER A 131 6.76 2.40 9.73
N LEU A 132 7.26 2.35 8.49
CA LEU A 132 6.97 3.34 7.46
C LEU A 132 5.50 3.28 7.03
N VAL A 133 4.99 2.08 6.77
CA VAL A 133 3.59 1.88 6.40
C VAL A 133 2.69 2.28 7.57
N ALA A 134 2.99 1.86 8.80
CA ALA A 134 2.19 2.24 9.97
C ALA A 134 2.15 3.76 10.20
N ASP A 135 3.27 4.47 10.03
CA ASP A 135 3.28 5.94 10.11
C ASP A 135 2.42 6.57 9.01
N PHE A 136 2.50 6.06 7.78
CA PHE A 136 1.68 6.54 6.68
C PHE A 136 0.18 6.32 6.92
N LEU A 137 -0.20 5.13 7.40
CA LEU A 137 -1.57 4.80 7.77
C LEU A 137 -2.07 5.68 8.92
N ASN A 138 -1.30 5.81 10.01
CA ASN A 138 -1.66 6.64 11.17
C ASN A 138 -1.80 8.12 10.83
N ARG A 139 -0.97 8.68 9.94
CA ARG A 139 -1.09 10.08 9.50
C ARG A 139 -2.38 10.35 8.72
N ARG A 140 -2.94 9.33 8.07
CA ARG A 140 -4.24 9.42 7.38
C ARG A 140 -5.40 9.18 8.35
N ASP A 141 -5.23 8.26 9.31
CA ASP A 141 -6.22 7.97 10.36
C ASP A 141 -6.39 9.14 11.34
N ALA A 142 -5.30 9.87 11.64
CA ALA A 142 -5.35 11.13 12.39
C ALA A 142 -6.23 12.21 11.74
N PHE A 143 -6.53 12.08 10.44
CA PHE A 143 -7.48 12.94 9.72
C PHE A 143 -8.92 12.39 9.70
N ILE A 144 -9.13 11.13 10.11
CA ILE A 144 -10.45 10.51 10.36
C ILE A 144 -10.71 10.43 11.87
N VAL A 145 -10.23 11.39 12.66
CA VAL A 145 -10.80 11.66 14.00
C VAL A 145 -11.68 12.91 13.92
N ASN A 146 -12.77 12.82 13.17
CA ASN A 146 -13.93 13.66 13.44
C ASN A 146 -15.20 12.96 12.99
N GLN A 147 -15.81 12.18 13.90
CA GLN A 147 -17.24 12.12 14.20
C GLN A 147 -17.59 10.81 14.92
N ARG A 148 -17.37 10.79 16.24
CA ARG A 148 -18.32 10.32 17.28
C ARG A 148 -17.62 10.18 18.61
N SER A 149 -17.62 11.27 19.37
CA SER A 149 -17.90 11.20 20.81
C SER A 149 -18.43 12.56 21.25
N THR A 150 -19.67 12.84 20.84
CA THR A 150 -20.57 13.67 21.64
C THR A 150 -20.92 12.89 22.90
N LEU A 151 -19.98 12.84 23.84
CA LEU A 151 -20.28 12.60 25.24
C LEU A 151 -19.88 13.89 25.96
N ILE A 152 -20.81 14.84 25.91
CA ILE A 152 -20.96 15.85 26.94
C ILE A 152 -21.19 15.03 28.22
N ASN A 153 -20.19 14.97 29.10
CA ASN A 153 -20.40 14.48 30.44
C ASN A 153 -20.39 15.69 31.39
N PRO A 154 -21.40 15.82 32.28
CA PRO A 154 -21.75 17.03 33.01
C PRO A 154 -20.77 17.41 34.13
#